data_AF-A0A6J7XYA1-F1
#
_entry.id   AF-A0A6J7XYA1-F1
#
_cell.length_a   1.000
_cell.length_b   1.000
_cell.length_c   1.000
_cell.angle_alpha   90.00
_cell.angle_beta   90.00
_cell.angle_gamma   90.00
#
_symmetry.space_group_name_H-M   'P 1'
#
loop_
_entity.id
_entity.type
_entity.pdbx_description
1 polymer ?
#
loop_
_entity_poly.entity_id
_entity_poly.type
_entity_poly.pdbx_seq_one_letter_code
_entity_poly.pdbx_strand_id
1 'polypeptide(L)' 'MKSWLAVIISAVMILTVVLFASRKLGLSARYERTPRSLNPWNSQDKGIDPSDEV' A
#
# COMPACT_ATOMS: atom_id res chain seq x y z
N MET A 1 11.34 -37.74 9.68
CA MET A 1 11.57 -36.51 10.47
C MET A 1 12.23 -35.40 9.64
N LYS A 2 13.34 -35.65 8.94
CA LYS A 2 14.02 -34.65 8.08
C LYS A 2 13.18 -34.09 6.91
N SER A 3 12.26 -34.87 6.35
CA SER A 3 11.37 -34.43 5.27
C SER A 3 10.44 -33.28 5.70
N TRP A 4 9.86 -33.38 6.89
CA TRP A 4 8.98 -32.34 7.45
C TRP A 4 9.73 -31.04 7.72
N LEU A 5 10.99 -31.14 8.12
CA LEU A 5 11.85 -29.97 8.35
C LEU A 5 12.11 -29.20 7.04
N ALA A 6 12.36 -29.91 5.94
CA ALA A 6 12.53 -29.31 4.62
C ALA A 6 11.22 -28.64 4.12
N VAL A 7 10.07 -29.25 4.39
CA VAL A 7 8.75 -28.69 4.04
C VAL A 7 8.44 -27.41 4.83
N ILE A 8 8.78 -27.37 6.12
CA ILE A 8 8.58 -26.17 6.94
C ILE A 8 9.49 -25.03 6.46
N ILE A 9 10.75 -25.33 6.15
CA ILE A 9 11.71 -24.33 5.66
C ILE A 9 11.27 -23.77 4.30
N SER A 10 10.78 -24.61 3.38
CA SER A 10 10.28 -24.13 2.09
C SER A 10 9.03 -23.28 2.24
N ALA A 11 8.10 -23.65 3.12
CA ALA A 11 6.90 -22.86 3.40
C ALA A 11 7.24 -21.48 3.96
N VAL A 12 8.19 -21.40 4.90
CA VAL A 12 8.67 -20.12 5.45
C VAL A 12 9.32 -19.26 4.37
N MET A 13 10.17 -19.84 3.52
CA MET A 13 10.80 -19.11 2.40
C MET A 13 9.78 -18.56 1.40
N ILE A 14 8.74 -19.34 1.06
CA ILE A 14 7.70 -18.88 0.14
C ILE A 14 6.91 -17.73 0.77
N LEU A 15 6.52 -17.86 2.05
CA LEU A 15 5.80 -16.81 2.77
C LEU A 15 6.60 -15.51 2.88
N THR A 16 7.90 -15.59 3.16
CA THR A 16 8.75 -14.39 3.23
C THR A 16 8.84 -13.68 1.89
N VAL A 17 9.02 -14.42 0.78
CA VAL A 17 9.03 -13.85 -0.57
C VAL A 17 7.69 -13.20 -0.90
N VAL A 18 6.56 -13.88 -0.62
CA VAL A 18 5.23 -13.34 -0.88
C VAL A 18 4.96 -12.08 -0.07
N LEU A 19 5.24 -12.06 1.23
CA LEU A 19 5.03 -10.89 2.07
C LEU A 19 5.93 -9.71 1.67
N PHE A 20 7.18 -9.99 1.30
CA PHE A 20 8.11 -8.97 0.80
C PHE A 20 7.64 -8.39 -0.52
N ALA A 21 7.25 -9.25 -1.47
CA ALA A 21 6.70 -8.86 -2.75
C ALA A 21 5.41 -8.05 -2.57
N SER A 22 4.47 -8.49 -1.74
CA SER A 22 3.23 -7.74 -1.47
C SER A 22 3.47 -6.36 -0.86
N ARG A 23 4.50 -6.21 -0.01
CA ARG A 23 4.89 -4.91 0.56
C ARG A 23 5.60 -4.00 -0.44
N LYS A 24 6.45 -4.56 -1.31
CA LYS A 24 7.24 -3.79 -2.30
C LYS A 24 6.49 -3.50 -3.59
N LEU A 25 5.68 -4.44 -4.03
CA LEU A 25 4.80 -4.35 -5.19
C LEU A 25 3.42 -3.78 -4.82
N GLY A 26 3.28 -3.22 -3.60
CA GLY A 26 2.08 -2.50 -3.18
C GLY A 26 1.59 -1.67 -4.35
N LEU A 27 0.48 -2.14 -4.94
CA LEU A 27 -0.11 -1.59 -6.16
C LEU A 27 -0.12 -0.10 -5.98
N SER A 28 0.70 0.57 -6.78
CA SER A 28 1.15 1.94 -6.57
C SER A 28 0.08 2.81 -5.91
N ALA A 29 0.48 3.62 -4.93
CA ALA A 29 -0.33 4.69 -4.34
C ALA A 29 -1.02 5.61 -5.38
N ARG A 30 -0.69 5.46 -6.66
CA ARG A 30 -1.42 5.95 -7.83
C ARG A 30 -2.93 5.67 -7.81
N TYR A 31 -3.41 4.62 -7.13
CA TYR A 31 -4.84 4.35 -6.93
C TYR A 31 -5.33 4.59 -5.49
N GLU A 32 -4.51 5.19 -4.61
CA GLU A 32 -5.03 5.78 -3.37
C GLU A 32 -6.03 6.86 -3.78
N ARG A 33 -7.33 6.55 -3.74
CA ARG A 33 -8.42 7.49 -4.08
C ARG A 33 -8.52 8.67 -3.11
N THR A 34 -7.70 8.67 -2.06
CA THR A 34 -7.47 9.78 -1.15
C THR A 34 -6.14 10.45 -1.51
N PRO A 35 -6.17 11.56 -2.26
CA PRO A 35 -4.96 12.30 -2.58
C PRO A 35 -4.27 12.78 -1.29
N ARG A 36 -2.95 12.58 -1.21
CA ARG A 36 -2.12 12.93 -0.04
C ARG A 36 -2.03 14.44 0.19
N SER A 37 -2.21 15.22 -0.87
CA SER A 37 -2.29 16.68 -0.83
C SER A 37 -3.69 17.13 -1.26
N LEU A 38 -4.23 18.11 -0.56
CA LEU A 38 -5.43 18.81 -1.01
C LEU A 38 -5.07 19.58 -2.29
N ASN A 39 -5.84 19.37 -3.36
CA ASN A 39 -5.86 20.22 -4.53
C ASN A 39 -7.13 21.10 -4.45
N PRO A 40 -7.20 22.22 -5.20
CA PRO A 40 -8.36 23.13 -5.12
C PRO A 40 -9.72 22.48 -5.41
N TRP A 41 -9.74 21.34 -6.09
CA TRP A 41 -10.97 20.63 -6.44
C TRP A 41 -11.43 19.68 -5.32
N ASN A 42 -10.50 18.99 -4.67
CA ASN A 42 -10.78 18.07 -3.57
C ASN A 42 -10.85 18.77 -2.20
N SER A 43 -10.46 20.05 -2.13
CA SER A 43 -10.60 20.89 -0.95
C SER A 43 -12.07 21.26 -0.72
N GLN A 44 -12.82 21.47 -1.80
CA GLN A 44 -14.26 21.74 -1.78
C GLN A 44 -15.05 20.57 -1.20
N ASP A 45 -14.68 19.32 -1.54
CA ASP A 45 -15.27 18.11 -0.97
C ASP A 45 -15.07 18.02 0.56
N LYS A 46 -14.07 18.73 1.10
CA LYS A 46 -13.80 18.83 2.54
C LYS A 46 -14.30 20.13 3.17
N GLY A 47 -15.04 20.96 2.43
CA GLY A 47 -15.55 22.25 2.91
C GLY A 47 -14.48 23.33 3.10
N ILE A 48 -13.31 23.18 2.45
CA ILE A 48 -12.26 24.19 2.39
C ILE A 48 -12.50 25.02 1.12
N ASP A 49 -12.81 26.30 1.28
CA ASP A 49 -12.98 27.24 0.18
C ASP A 49 -11.60 27.61 -0.41
N PRO A 50 -11.28 27.22 -1.64
CA PRO A 50 -10.00 27.54 -2.26
C PRO A 50 -9.85 29.03 -2.63
N SER A 51 -10.89 29.85 -2.47
CA SER A 51 -10.83 31.30 -2.74
C SER A 51 -10.36 32.15 -1.57
N ASP A 52 -10.29 31.57 -0.36
CA ASP A 52 -9.80 32.27 0.84
C ASP A 52 -8.27 32.45 0.87
N GLU A 53 -7.53 31.79 -0.04
CA GLU A 53 -6.05 31.85 -0.13
C GLU A 53 -5.51 32.75 -1.27
N VAL A 54 -6.35 33.58 -1.90
CA VAL A 54 -5.94 34.55 -2.95
C VAL A 54 -5.90 35.99 -2.44
#